data_AF-B8MV18-F1
#
_entry.id   AF-B8MV18-F1
#
_cell.length_a   1.000
_cell.length_b   1.000
_cell.length_c   1.000
_cell.angle_alpha   90.00
_cell.angle_beta   90.00
_cell.angle_gamma   90.00
#
_symmetry.space_group_name_H-M   'P 1'
#
loop_
_entity.id
_entity.type
_entity.pdbx_description
1 polymer ?
#
loop_
_entity_poly.entity_id
_entity_poly.type
_entity_poly.pdbx_seq_one_letter_code
_entity_poly.pdbx_strand_id
1 'polypeptide(L)'
;MQDGGLGHANKDAIEELQPRDIYPIFWPAFSPDLNPIEALCDWMKDWIQGQYPEEETLSYDQLREVVRASWDVLPEQFLKDLIDSMQARCQAVIDAAGPTMATPTPRTILITGATGKQGSAIIDALLAADDSDKILSIIAVTRDTTSRSAQALARRPNVCVVAGDLADPDSIFDQATVNGNPVWGVFGVQINSPEEEKQGKALVAASVARGVQHFVYASGDRGGTEKSEIDPTFVKNFAAKFNIEKHLQKMAATSPQGMTYSILRPVTFFENMTADIHGKGFARMWEQMGPNKALQLISTKDIGYVAAQAFIHPDKYRNVAMTLVGDELTQPEAGVIFQEVLGFSMPMVPCPIGSAVKFFKKDTVGDMFRWFEENGYGGDVVQCRKEFPGLMDYRTWLVERSSFVQRP
;
A
#
# COMPACT_ATOMS: atom_id res chain seq x y z
N MET A 1 30.36 -1.64 -13.53
CA MET A 1 29.24 -1.05 -12.76
C MET A 1 27.98 -1.76 -13.24
N GLN A 2 27.14 -2.30 -12.35
CA GLN A 2 25.84 -2.86 -12.71
C GLN A 2 24.74 -2.04 -12.03
N ASP A 3 23.82 -1.50 -12.84
CA ASP A 3 22.70 -0.65 -12.42
C ASP A 3 21.39 -1.43 -12.19
N GLY A 4 21.43 -2.76 -12.37
CA GLY A 4 20.27 -3.64 -12.19
C GLY A 4 19.32 -3.70 -13.38
N GLY A 5 19.66 -3.12 -14.53
CA GLY A 5 18.89 -3.27 -15.77
C GLY A 5 18.80 -4.73 -16.21
N LEU A 6 17.62 -5.15 -16.71
CA LEU A 6 17.32 -6.55 -17.07
C LEU A 6 18.33 -7.18 -18.07
N GLY A 7 18.95 -6.36 -18.93
CA GLY A 7 19.99 -6.82 -19.87
C GLY A 7 21.35 -7.08 -19.23
N HIS A 8 21.67 -6.41 -18.13
CA HIS A 8 22.95 -6.53 -17.41
C HIS A 8 22.90 -7.56 -16.27
N ALA A 9 21.70 -7.93 -15.83
CA ALA A 9 21.45 -8.94 -14.80
C ALA A 9 21.21 -10.35 -15.35
N ASN A 10 21.26 -10.55 -16.69
CA ASN A 10 21.13 -11.88 -17.28
C ASN A 10 22.35 -12.76 -16.93
N LYS A 11 22.07 -14.01 -16.58
CA LYS A 11 23.03 -15.07 -16.29
C LYS A 11 24.19 -15.14 -17.29
N ASP A 12 23.92 -15.10 -18.59
CA ASP A 12 24.97 -15.22 -19.62
C ASP A 12 25.95 -14.03 -19.56
N ALA A 13 25.46 -12.83 -19.30
CA ALA A 13 26.28 -11.63 -19.16
C ALA A 13 27.14 -11.68 -17.89
N ILE A 14 26.61 -12.23 -16.80
CA ILE A 14 27.34 -12.39 -15.53
C ILE A 14 28.43 -13.48 -15.64
N GLU A 15 28.14 -14.58 -16.34
CA GLU A 15 29.07 -15.69 -16.55
C GLU A 15 30.27 -15.31 -17.44
N GLU A 16 30.11 -14.38 -18.39
CA GLU A 16 31.19 -13.86 -19.25
C GLU A 16 32.20 -12.95 -18.49
N LEU A 17 31.80 -12.35 -17.36
CA LEU A 17 32.65 -11.39 -16.62
C LEU A 17 33.71 -12.09 -15.77
N GLN A 18 33.39 -13.26 -15.20
CA GLN A 18 34.31 -14.05 -14.37
C GLN A 18 35.62 -14.45 -15.07
N PRO A 19 35.63 -15.00 -16.30
CA PRO A 19 36.88 -15.38 -16.97
C PRO A 19 37.74 -14.20 -17.40
N ARG A 20 37.24 -12.96 -17.29
CA ARG A 20 37.95 -11.72 -17.65
C ARG A 20 38.49 -10.95 -16.42
N ASP A 21 38.40 -11.54 -15.22
CA ASP A 21 38.71 -10.89 -13.93
C ASP A 21 37.95 -9.57 -13.71
N ILE A 22 36.74 -9.45 -14.27
CA ILE A 22 35.88 -8.27 -14.10
C ILE A 22 34.88 -8.54 -12.99
N TYR A 23 35.03 -7.85 -11.86
CA TYR A 23 34.10 -7.94 -10.73
C TYR A 23 33.03 -6.84 -10.80
N PRO A 24 31.73 -7.20 -10.91
CA PRO A 24 30.66 -6.21 -10.91
C PRO A 24 30.58 -5.49 -9.55
N ILE A 25 30.67 -4.16 -9.57
CA ILE A 25 30.29 -3.33 -8.43
C ILE A 25 28.81 -2.97 -8.60
N PHE A 26 27.99 -3.28 -7.58
CA PHE A 26 26.59 -2.90 -7.52
C PHE A 26 26.47 -1.38 -7.40
N TRP A 27 25.66 -0.76 -8.27
CA TRP A 27 25.51 0.68 -8.33
C TRP A 27 24.02 1.06 -8.35
N PRO A 28 23.57 1.98 -7.49
CA PRO A 28 22.17 2.37 -7.44
C PRO A 28 21.76 3.15 -8.71
N ALA A 29 20.55 2.89 -9.21
CA ALA A 29 19.98 3.48 -10.43
C ALA A 29 19.75 5.01 -10.38
N PHE A 30 20.10 5.68 -9.28
CA PHE A 30 19.76 7.08 -8.99
C PHE A 30 20.90 8.08 -9.26
N SER A 31 21.95 7.69 -9.99
CA SER A 31 23.06 8.59 -10.34
C SER A 31 23.42 8.49 -11.82
N PRO A 32 22.54 8.91 -12.73
CA PRO A 32 22.81 8.91 -14.17
C PRO A 32 24.11 9.67 -14.51
N ASP A 33 24.42 10.74 -13.77
CA ASP A 33 25.64 11.54 -13.95
C ASP A 33 26.95 10.78 -13.63
N LEU A 34 26.86 9.71 -12.84
CA LEU A 34 27.98 8.85 -12.45
C LEU A 34 28.00 7.51 -13.18
N ASN A 35 27.04 7.26 -14.07
CA ASN A 35 27.00 6.04 -14.87
C ASN A 35 27.67 6.29 -16.23
N PRO A 36 28.94 5.89 -16.44
CA PRO A 36 29.61 6.09 -17.72
C PRO A 36 28.92 5.33 -18.87
N ILE A 37 28.15 4.27 -18.58
CA ILE A 37 27.53 3.46 -19.64
C ILE A 37 26.47 4.22 -20.42
N GLU A 38 25.78 5.19 -19.80
CA GLU A 38 24.76 5.99 -20.49
C GLU A 38 25.41 6.93 -21.51
N ALA A 39 26.53 7.56 -21.15
CA ALA A 39 27.30 8.39 -22.07
C ALA A 39 27.85 7.59 -23.27
N LEU A 40 28.22 6.33 -23.03
CA LEU A 40 28.60 5.35 -24.06
C LEU A 40 27.41 5.01 -24.97
N CYS A 41 26.27 4.66 -24.39
CA CYS A 41 25.04 4.33 -25.11
C CYS A 41 24.55 5.51 -25.95
N ASP A 42 24.58 6.72 -25.42
CA ASP A 42 24.15 7.93 -26.12
C ASP A 42 25.07 8.26 -27.28
N TRP A 43 26.40 8.13 -27.10
CA TRP A 43 27.35 8.27 -28.19
C TRP A 43 27.06 7.28 -29.33
N MET A 44 26.81 6.01 -28.99
CA MET A 44 26.48 4.99 -29.97
C MET A 44 25.16 5.28 -30.69
N LYS A 45 24.12 5.74 -29.97
CA LYS A 45 22.84 6.15 -30.56
C LYS A 45 23.03 7.30 -31.56
N ASP A 46 23.78 8.33 -31.18
CA ASP A 46 24.06 9.48 -32.03
C ASP A 46 24.82 9.08 -33.30
N TRP A 47 25.81 8.18 -33.16
CA TRP A 47 26.53 7.64 -34.31
C TRP A 47 25.62 6.84 -35.24
N ILE A 48 24.79 5.94 -34.67
CA ILE A 48 23.83 5.13 -35.43
C ILE A 48 22.85 6.04 -36.18
N GLN A 49 22.29 7.03 -35.50
CA GLN A 49 21.34 7.98 -36.09
C GLN A 49 21.99 8.82 -37.21
N GLY A 50 23.27 9.15 -37.09
CA GLY A 50 24.02 9.86 -38.12
C GLY A 50 24.35 9.02 -39.37
N GLN A 51 24.61 7.72 -39.20
CA GLN A 51 24.94 6.81 -40.32
C GLN A 51 23.71 6.15 -40.97
N TYR A 52 22.63 6.00 -40.21
CA TYR A 52 21.38 5.37 -40.64
C TYR A 52 20.19 6.30 -40.34
N PRO A 53 20.04 7.42 -41.05
CA PRO A 53 19.04 8.46 -40.75
C PRO A 53 17.61 8.11 -41.20
N GLU A 54 17.42 7.03 -41.98
CA GLU A 54 16.10 6.63 -42.49
C GLU A 54 15.33 5.77 -41.47
N GLU A 55 14.05 6.08 -41.23
CA GLU A 55 13.15 5.39 -40.29
C GLU A 55 12.68 3.99 -40.80
N GLU A 56 13.57 3.21 -41.43
CA GLU A 56 13.26 1.80 -41.69
C GLU A 56 13.45 0.98 -40.41
N THR A 57 12.45 0.14 -40.10
CA THR A 57 12.53 -0.77 -38.95
C THR A 57 13.57 -1.85 -39.24
N LEU A 58 14.79 -1.66 -38.74
CA LEU A 58 15.87 -2.64 -38.84
C LEU A 58 15.40 -3.98 -38.25
N SER A 59 15.62 -5.06 -39.00
CA SER A 59 15.46 -6.41 -38.44
C SER A 59 16.44 -6.63 -37.28
N TYR A 60 16.17 -7.60 -36.42
CA TYR A 60 17.03 -7.89 -35.27
C TYR A 60 18.50 -8.14 -35.65
N ASP A 61 18.74 -8.88 -36.72
CA ASP A 61 20.10 -9.19 -37.19
C ASP A 61 20.82 -7.93 -37.73
N GLN A 62 20.09 -7.06 -38.44
CA GLN A 62 20.64 -5.79 -38.91
C GLN A 62 20.93 -4.83 -37.75
N LEU A 63 20.03 -4.75 -36.77
CA LEU A 63 20.23 -3.95 -35.57
C LEU A 63 21.48 -4.41 -34.80
N ARG A 64 21.69 -5.72 -34.69
CA ARG A 64 22.89 -6.29 -34.04
C ARG A 64 24.18 -5.88 -34.74
N GLU A 65 24.22 -5.92 -36.07
CA GLU A 65 25.38 -5.51 -36.85
C GLU A 65 25.63 -4.00 -36.75
N VAL A 66 24.58 -3.18 -36.76
CA VAL A 66 24.70 -1.72 -36.61
C VAL A 66 25.20 -1.34 -35.21
N VAL A 67 24.69 -1.98 -34.16
CA VAL A 67 25.16 -1.78 -32.78
C VAL A 67 26.62 -2.18 -32.64
N ARG A 68 27.05 -3.31 -33.23
CA ARG A 68 28.47 -3.71 -33.26
C ARG A 68 29.34 -2.70 -33.98
N ALA A 69 28.91 -2.24 -35.16
CA ALA A 69 29.65 -1.25 -35.92
C ALA A 69 29.83 0.05 -35.12
N SER A 70 28.79 0.50 -34.39
CA SER A 70 28.88 1.68 -33.52
C SER A 70 29.83 1.49 -32.33
N TRP A 71 29.95 0.26 -31.82
CA TRP A 71 30.90 -0.08 -30.76
C TRP A 71 32.34 -0.06 -31.28
N ASP A 72 32.60 -0.63 -32.45
CA ASP A 72 33.94 -0.77 -33.02
C ASP A 72 34.60 0.56 -33.41
N VAL A 73 33.78 1.57 -33.72
CA VAL A 73 34.24 2.92 -34.09
C VAL A 73 34.28 3.90 -32.91
N LEU A 74 33.91 3.43 -31.72
CA LEU A 74 33.86 4.26 -30.53
C LEU A 74 35.29 4.73 -30.17
N PRO A 75 35.56 6.05 -30.12
CA PRO A 75 36.91 6.54 -29.97
C PRO A 75 37.52 6.13 -28.62
N GLU A 76 38.70 5.52 -28.66
CA GLU A 76 39.43 5.14 -27.44
C GLU A 76 39.69 6.36 -26.54
N GLN A 77 39.92 7.54 -27.14
CA GLN A 77 40.10 8.78 -26.39
C GLN A 77 38.83 9.19 -25.64
N PHE A 78 37.65 9.00 -26.22
CA PHE A 78 36.38 9.28 -25.54
C PHE A 78 36.19 8.39 -24.31
N LEU A 79 36.57 7.10 -24.40
CA LEU A 79 36.57 6.19 -23.25
C LEU A 79 37.52 6.66 -22.15
N LYS A 80 38.73 7.08 -22.52
CA LYS A 80 39.74 7.59 -21.57
C LYS A 80 39.26 8.87 -20.88
N ASP A 81 38.74 9.82 -21.64
CA ASP A 81 38.20 11.08 -21.10
C ASP A 81 37.02 10.83 -20.15
N LEU A 82 36.19 9.84 -20.46
CA LEU A 82 35.08 9.43 -19.61
C LEU A 82 35.58 8.82 -18.29
N ILE A 83 36.64 8.01 -18.32
CA ILE A 83 37.28 7.46 -17.12
C ILE A 83 37.96 8.57 -16.31
N ASP A 84 38.73 9.43 -16.96
CA ASP A 84 39.51 10.49 -16.30
C ASP A 84 38.60 11.55 -15.66
N SER A 85 37.43 11.82 -16.26
CA SER A 85 36.43 12.73 -15.70
C SER A 85 35.71 12.19 -14.46
N MET A 86 35.83 10.89 -14.13
CA MET A 86 35.08 10.29 -13.02
C MET A 86 35.35 10.99 -11.69
N GLN A 87 36.62 11.35 -11.41
CA GLN A 87 36.96 11.98 -10.14
C GLN A 87 36.29 13.35 -9.99
N ALA A 88 36.28 14.15 -11.07
CA ALA A 88 35.62 15.46 -11.07
C ALA A 88 34.08 15.33 -10.98
N ARG A 89 33.49 14.34 -11.65
CA ARG A 89 32.04 14.07 -11.57
C ARG A 89 31.62 13.61 -10.17
N CYS A 90 32.41 12.73 -9.54
CA CYS A 90 32.21 12.35 -8.14
C CYS A 90 32.32 13.57 -7.20
N GLN A 91 33.32 14.43 -7.41
CA GLN A 91 33.49 15.63 -6.60
C GLN A 91 32.32 16.61 -6.78
N ALA A 92 31.85 16.81 -8.01
CA ALA A 92 30.69 17.66 -8.29
C ALA A 92 29.42 17.14 -7.60
N VAL A 93 29.21 15.81 -7.53
CA VAL A 93 28.10 15.20 -6.78
C VAL A 93 28.25 15.41 -5.28
N ILE A 94 29.47 15.28 -4.73
CA ILE A 94 29.75 15.55 -3.31
C ILE A 94 29.49 17.02 -2.97
N ASP A 95 29.99 17.94 -3.79
CA ASP A 95 29.86 19.39 -3.61
C ASP A 95 28.40 19.86 -3.75
N ALA A 96 27.64 19.21 -4.64
CA ALA A 96 26.21 19.45 -4.81
C ALA A 96 25.36 18.85 -3.68
N ALA A 97 25.97 18.15 -2.71
CA ALA A 97 25.25 17.29 -1.75
C ALA A 97 24.22 16.42 -2.49
N GLY A 98 24.64 15.82 -3.61
CA GLY A 98 23.83 14.94 -4.45
C GLY A 98 23.19 13.83 -3.62
N PRO A 99 22.21 13.08 -4.17
CA PRO A 99 21.42 12.12 -3.40
C PRO A 99 22.36 11.15 -2.70
N THR A 100 22.63 11.43 -1.44
CA THR A 100 23.45 10.59 -0.60
C THR A 100 22.69 9.29 -0.53
N MET A 101 23.39 8.16 -0.63
CA MET A 101 22.88 6.90 -0.11
C MET A 101 22.45 7.21 1.33
N ALA A 102 21.18 7.54 1.51
CA ALA A 102 20.61 7.65 2.82
C ALA A 102 20.76 6.23 3.35
N THR A 103 21.75 6.00 4.23
CA THR A 103 21.54 5.08 5.34
C THR A 103 20.09 5.31 5.76
N PRO A 104 19.18 4.33 5.58
CA PRO A 104 17.75 4.59 5.63
C PRO A 104 17.46 5.33 6.92
N THR A 105 17.07 6.60 6.79
CA THR A 105 16.78 7.41 7.97
C THR A 105 15.67 6.68 8.70
N PRO A 106 15.84 6.34 9.98
CA PRO A 106 14.87 5.60 10.77
C PRO A 106 13.45 6.14 10.55
N ARG A 107 12.61 5.41 9.81
CA ARG A 107 11.23 5.86 9.56
C ARG A 107 10.40 5.59 10.80
N THR A 108 9.85 6.64 11.38
CA THR A 108 8.86 6.56 12.45
C THR A 108 7.47 6.61 11.84
N ILE A 109 6.64 5.59 12.10
CA ILE A 109 5.28 5.49 11.58
C ILE A 109 4.28 5.64 12.73
N LEU A 110 3.38 6.61 12.62
CA LEU A 110 2.28 6.81 13.55
C LEU A 110 1.02 6.10 13.04
N ILE A 111 0.45 5.21 13.85
CA ILE A 111 -0.70 4.39 13.47
C ILE A 111 -1.87 4.74 14.37
N THR A 112 -2.91 5.35 13.79
CA THR A 112 -4.18 5.58 14.49
C THR A 112 -4.99 4.30 14.55
N GLY A 113 -5.87 4.18 15.55
CA GLY A 113 -6.68 2.96 15.73
C GLY A 113 -5.84 1.70 15.92
N ALA A 114 -4.65 1.82 16.53
CA ALA A 114 -3.65 0.75 16.63
C ALA A 114 -4.18 -0.51 17.34
N THR A 115 -5.10 -0.36 18.29
CA THR A 115 -5.73 -1.48 19.01
C THR A 115 -6.93 -2.08 18.28
N GLY A 116 -7.30 -1.54 17.11
CA GLY A 116 -8.39 -2.04 16.26
C GLY A 116 -7.93 -3.08 15.25
N LYS A 117 -8.88 -3.63 14.48
CA LYS A 117 -8.62 -4.72 13.52
C LYS A 117 -7.57 -4.35 12.45
N GLN A 118 -7.69 -3.16 11.86
CA GLN A 118 -6.77 -2.71 10.82
C GLN A 118 -5.42 -2.25 11.40
N GLY A 119 -5.44 -1.38 12.41
CA GLY A 119 -4.21 -0.85 13.00
C GLY A 119 -3.29 -1.94 13.54
N SER A 120 -3.84 -2.93 14.26
CA SER A 120 -3.03 -4.05 14.78
C SER A 120 -2.45 -4.92 13.65
N ALA A 121 -3.23 -5.17 12.59
CA ALA A 121 -2.76 -5.93 11.42
C ALA A 121 -1.60 -5.24 10.69
N ILE A 122 -1.58 -3.91 10.64
CA ILE A 122 -0.47 -3.15 10.07
C ILE A 122 0.77 -3.29 10.94
N ILE A 123 0.63 -3.15 12.25
CA ILE A 123 1.75 -3.34 13.18
C ILE A 123 2.31 -4.76 13.03
N ASP A 124 1.45 -5.78 12.96
CA ASP A 124 1.86 -7.17 12.69
C ASP A 124 2.67 -7.28 11.39
N ALA A 125 2.16 -6.70 10.30
CA ALA A 125 2.80 -6.77 8.99
C ALA A 125 4.13 -6.00 8.93
N LEU A 126 4.22 -4.82 9.54
CA LEU A 126 5.44 -4.02 9.61
C LEU A 126 6.54 -4.74 10.40
N LEU A 127 6.19 -5.37 11.52
CA LEU A 127 7.15 -6.11 12.35
C LEU A 127 7.58 -7.45 11.74
N ALA A 128 6.76 -8.04 10.86
CA ALA A 128 7.05 -9.29 10.18
C ALA A 128 7.83 -9.11 8.86
N ALA A 129 7.98 -7.88 8.36
CA ALA A 129 8.66 -7.63 7.10
C ALA A 129 10.19 -7.76 7.25
N ASP A 130 10.82 -8.48 6.33
CA ASP A 130 12.29 -8.63 6.27
C ASP A 130 13.01 -7.28 6.04
N ASP A 131 12.31 -6.32 5.40
CA ASP A 131 12.78 -4.95 5.16
C ASP A 131 12.53 -4.00 6.36
N SER A 132 12.17 -4.54 7.53
CA SER A 132 11.87 -3.77 8.75
C SER A 132 13.06 -2.94 9.26
N ASP A 133 14.29 -3.22 8.83
CA ASP A 133 15.46 -2.37 9.11
C ASP A 133 15.28 -0.92 8.59
N LYS A 134 14.38 -0.70 7.62
CA LYS A 134 14.02 0.63 7.09
C LYS A 134 12.97 1.35 7.96
N ILE A 135 12.25 0.62 8.83
CA ILE A 135 11.16 1.12 9.69
C ILE A 135 11.50 0.80 11.14
N LEU A 136 12.09 1.79 11.80
CA LEU A 136 12.75 1.56 13.09
C LEU A 136 11.85 1.84 14.30
N SER A 137 10.72 2.54 14.12
CA SER A 137 9.82 2.88 15.23
C SER A 137 8.36 2.99 14.80
N ILE A 138 7.49 2.33 15.55
CA ILE A 138 6.05 2.35 15.38
C ILE A 138 5.42 3.04 16.59
N ILE A 139 4.64 4.08 16.34
CA ILE A 139 3.87 4.80 17.35
C ILE A 139 2.42 4.35 17.25
N ALA A 140 2.00 3.49 18.17
CA ALA A 140 0.66 2.96 18.27
C ALA A 140 -0.23 3.89 19.09
N VAL A 141 -1.17 4.58 18.43
CA VAL A 141 -2.08 5.52 19.09
C VAL A 141 -3.33 4.78 19.58
N THR A 142 -3.63 4.97 20.87
CA THR A 142 -4.85 4.46 21.52
C THR A 142 -5.43 5.50 22.47
N ARG A 143 -6.75 5.48 22.68
CA ARG A 143 -7.40 6.31 23.70
C ARG A 143 -7.11 5.80 25.12
N ASP A 144 -6.90 4.50 25.27
CA ASP A 144 -6.63 3.85 26.55
C ASP A 144 -5.36 2.99 26.45
N THR A 145 -4.27 3.52 27.02
CA THR A 145 -2.96 2.87 27.09
C THR A 145 -2.92 1.73 28.11
N THR A 146 -3.92 1.65 29.00
CA THR A 146 -4.00 0.63 30.06
C THR A 146 -4.75 -0.63 29.61
N SER A 147 -5.47 -0.56 28.49
CA SER A 147 -6.21 -1.69 27.92
C SER A 147 -5.30 -2.89 27.62
N ARG A 148 -5.87 -4.11 27.67
CA ARG A 148 -5.11 -5.35 27.39
C ARG A 148 -4.43 -5.33 26.02
N SER A 149 -5.10 -4.82 24.99
CA SER A 149 -4.55 -4.70 23.63
C SER A 149 -3.41 -3.69 23.57
N ALA A 150 -3.55 -2.53 24.23
CA ALA A 150 -2.47 -1.53 24.31
C ALA A 150 -1.25 -2.09 25.04
N GLN A 151 -1.43 -2.77 26.17
CA GLN A 151 -0.33 -3.40 26.91
C GLN A 151 0.34 -4.53 26.11
N ALA A 152 -0.42 -5.28 25.30
CA ALA A 152 0.14 -6.29 24.41
C ALA A 152 1.00 -5.64 23.30
N LEU A 153 0.54 -4.52 22.73
CA LEU A 153 1.31 -3.74 21.75
C LEU A 153 2.59 -3.17 22.35
N ALA A 154 2.54 -2.63 23.57
CA ALA A 154 3.70 -2.04 24.24
C ALA A 154 4.82 -3.06 24.57
N ARG A 155 4.52 -4.36 24.59
CA ARG A 155 5.51 -5.43 24.79
C ARG A 155 6.22 -5.82 23.51
N ARG A 156 5.81 -5.30 22.36
CA ARG A 156 6.35 -5.67 21.06
C ARG A 156 7.60 -4.84 20.77
N PRO A 157 8.61 -5.42 20.09
CA PRO A 157 9.80 -4.67 19.72
C PRO A 157 9.41 -3.49 18.83
N ASN A 158 10.12 -2.37 18.98
CA ASN A 158 9.96 -1.16 18.17
C ASN A 158 8.56 -0.53 18.19
N VAL A 159 7.70 -0.89 19.15
CA VAL A 159 6.36 -0.29 19.32
C VAL A 159 6.31 0.57 20.58
N CYS A 160 6.03 1.86 20.38
CA CYS A 160 5.71 2.80 21.45
C CYS A 160 4.20 3.06 21.45
N VAL A 161 3.55 2.93 22.60
CA VAL A 161 2.12 3.21 22.72
C VAL A 161 1.92 4.60 23.31
N VAL A 162 1.14 5.43 22.63
CA VAL A 162 0.82 6.80 23.06
C VAL A 162 -0.69 6.99 23.24
N ALA A 163 -1.06 7.84 24.20
CA ALA A 163 -2.44 8.22 24.41
C ALA A 163 -2.85 9.25 23.35
N GLY A 164 -3.99 9.04 22.69
CA GLY A 164 -4.44 9.97 21.66
C GLY A 164 -5.91 9.85 21.31
N ASP A 165 -6.52 11.01 21.06
CA ASP A 165 -7.89 11.14 20.54
C ASP A 165 -7.84 11.87 19.20
N LEU A 166 -8.54 11.35 18.19
CA LEU A 166 -8.60 11.98 16.87
C LEU A 166 -9.39 13.31 16.87
N ALA A 167 -10.06 13.64 17.97
CA ALA A 167 -10.59 14.98 18.21
C ALA A 167 -9.49 16.04 18.41
N ASP A 168 -8.27 15.63 18.79
CA ASP A 168 -7.11 16.50 19.00
C ASP A 168 -5.81 15.88 18.42
N PRO A 169 -5.64 15.90 17.08
CA PRO A 169 -4.47 15.33 16.44
C PRO A 169 -3.14 15.99 16.85
N ASP A 170 -3.14 17.27 17.20
CA ASP A 170 -1.92 17.98 17.59
C ASP A 170 -1.32 17.40 18.87
N SER A 171 -2.14 17.11 19.88
CA SER A 171 -1.71 16.43 21.10
C SER A 171 -1.10 15.04 20.82
N ILE A 172 -1.59 14.33 19.81
CA ILE A 172 -1.01 13.06 19.38
C ILE A 172 0.42 13.28 18.84
N PHE A 173 0.60 14.27 17.96
CA PHE A 173 1.92 14.58 17.40
C PHE A 173 2.90 15.11 18.45
N ASP A 174 2.43 15.95 19.38
CA ASP A 174 3.25 16.45 20.49
C ASP A 174 3.77 15.29 21.35
N GLN A 175 2.93 14.31 21.69
CA GLN A 175 3.35 13.10 22.40
C GLN A 175 4.25 12.18 21.56
N ALA A 176 3.94 12.02 20.28
CA ALA A 176 4.68 11.16 19.35
C ALA A 176 6.12 11.63 19.12
N THR A 177 6.36 12.94 19.25
CA THR A 177 7.64 13.59 18.94
C THR A 177 8.45 14.00 20.17
N VAL A 178 8.02 13.63 21.38
CA VAL A 178 8.71 13.98 22.66
C VAL A 178 10.20 13.61 22.65
N ASN A 179 10.56 12.50 21.98
CA ASN A 179 11.94 12.03 21.93
C ASN A 179 12.77 12.68 20.80
N GLY A 180 12.25 13.73 20.14
CA GLY A 180 12.92 14.47 19.08
C GLY A 180 12.88 13.80 17.70
N ASN A 181 12.32 12.59 17.59
CA ASN A 181 12.18 11.89 16.32
C ASN A 181 10.94 12.37 15.57
N PRO A 182 11.08 12.91 14.34
CA PRO A 182 9.94 13.34 13.54
C PRO A 182 9.11 12.12 13.08
N VAL A 183 7.79 12.30 12.97
CA VAL A 183 6.90 11.31 12.37
C VAL A 183 7.06 11.37 10.85
N TRP A 184 7.61 10.32 10.26
CA TRP A 184 7.80 10.23 8.81
C TRP A 184 6.50 9.84 8.09
N GLY A 185 5.77 8.87 8.63
CA GLY A 185 4.55 8.34 8.01
C GLY A 185 3.37 8.27 8.98
N VAL A 186 2.16 8.40 8.46
CA VAL A 186 0.91 8.28 9.23
C VAL A 186 -0.03 7.29 8.58
N PHE A 187 -0.57 6.36 9.37
CA PHE A 187 -1.72 5.56 9.00
C PHE A 187 -2.99 6.14 9.63
N GLY A 188 -3.91 6.60 8.79
CA GLY A 188 -5.18 7.18 9.20
C GLY A 188 -6.35 6.20 9.06
N VAL A 189 -6.99 5.86 10.17
CA VAL A 189 -8.28 5.17 10.22
C VAL A 189 -9.18 5.80 11.28
N GLN A 190 -10.46 5.96 10.94
CA GLN A 190 -11.49 6.48 11.84
C GLN A 190 -12.55 5.41 12.12
N ILE A 191 -13.24 5.57 13.24
CA ILE A 191 -14.46 4.82 13.54
C ILE A 191 -15.61 5.53 12.83
N ASN A 192 -16.55 4.77 12.28
CA ASN A 192 -17.77 5.33 11.70
C ASN A 192 -18.55 6.10 12.78
N SER A 193 -18.58 7.41 12.66
CA SER A 193 -19.32 8.33 13.52
C SER A 193 -19.61 9.64 12.77
N PRO A 194 -20.52 10.49 13.27
CA PRO A 194 -20.75 11.82 12.69
C PRO A 194 -19.50 12.71 12.60
N GLU A 195 -18.52 12.46 13.47
CA GLU A 195 -17.26 13.19 13.56
C GLU A 195 -16.17 12.66 12.62
N GLU A 196 -16.40 11.52 11.96
CA GLU A 196 -15.42 10.82 11.13
C GLU A 196 -14.75 11.75 10.12
N GLU A 197 -15.54 12.51 9.35
CA GLU A 197 -15.02 13.44 8.35
C GLU A 197 -14.16 14.54 8.98
N LYS A 198 -14.62 15.11 10.10
CA LYS A 198 -13.90 16.17 10.81
C LYS A 198 -12.57 15.65 11.34
N GLN A 199 -12.57 14.48 11.97
CA GLN A 199 -11.39 13.84 12.54
C GLN A 199 -10.37 13.46 11.47
N GLY A 200 -10.83 12.87 10.36
CA GLY A 200 -9.96 12.51 9.24
C GLY A 200 -9.28 13.73 8.60
N LYS A 201 -10.05 14.80 8.34
CA LYS A 201 -9.50 16.05 7.79
C LYS A 201 -8.53 16.73 8.77
N ALA A 202 -8.85 16.76 10.06
CA ALA A 202 -7.96 17.33 11.07
C ALA A 202 -6.63 16.56 11.15
N LEU A 203 -6.66 15.23 11.10
CA LEU A 203 -5.45 14.41 11.11
C LEU A 203 -4.57 14.66 9.88
N VAL A 204 -5.17 14.81 8.70
CA VAL A 204 -4.45 15.17 7.45
C VAL A 204 -3.80 16.54 7.58
N ALA A 205 -4.54 17.54 8.07
CA ALA A 205 -4.03 18.89 8.23
C ALA A 205 -2.86 18.94 9.23
N ALA A 206 -2.99 18.27 10.37
CA ALA A 206 -1.91 18.13 11.35
C ALA A 206 -0.69 17.40 10.74
N SER A 207 -0.91 16.35 9.95
CA SER A 207 0.18 15.63 9.27
C SER A 207 0.98 16.55 8.34
N VAL A 208 0.31 17.37 7.53
CA VAL A 208 0.98 18.36 6.68
C VAL A 208 1.76 19.38 7.52
N ALA A 209 1.13 19.94 8.56
CA ALA A 209 1.76 20.94 9.43
C ALA A 209 2.98 20.40 10.17
N ARG A 210 3.01 19.10 10.47
CA ARG A 210 4.10 18.41 11.18
C ARG A 210 5.15 17.80 10.26
N GLY A 211 5.10 18.07 8.95
CA GLY A 211 6.14 17.66 8.01
C GLY A 211 6.12 16.17 7.65
N VAL A 212 4.98 15.47 7.84
CA VAL A 212 4.82 14.07 7.43
C VAL A 212 5.10 13.93 5.94
N GLN A 213 5.79 12.85 5.57
CA GLN A 213 6.26 12.59 4.19
C GLN A 213 5.32 11.65 3.43
N HIS A 214 4.70 10.68 4.12
CA HIS A 214 3.79 9.73 3.49
C HIS A 214 2.57 9.41 4.37
N PHE A 215 1.37 9.53 3.80
CA PHE A 215 0.11 9.28 4.50
C PHE A 215 -0.64 8.10 3.87
N VAL A 216 -0.82 7.01 4.62
CA VAL A 216 -1.64 5.87 4.19
C VAL A 216 -3.02 5.98 4.81
N TYR A 217 -4.06 6.08 3.98
CA TYR A 217 -5.44 6.27 4.43
C TYR A 217 -6.30 5.03 4.22
N ALA A 218 -6.90 4.52 5.30
CA ALA A 218 -7.91 3.46 5.24
C ALA A 218 -9.31 4.03 4.97
N SER A 219 -9.67 4.01 3.70
CA SER A 219 -10.97 4.43 3.20
C SER A 219 -11.92 3.23 3.03
N GLY A 220 -12.63 3.14 1.90
CA GLY A 220 -13.50 2.03 1.51
C GLY A 220 -13.88 2.14 0.03
N ASP A 221 -14.06 1.00 -0.64
CA ASP A 221 -14.47 1.00 -2.04
C ASP A 221 -15.91 1.48 -2.23
N ARG A 222 -16.16 2.19 -3.33
CA ARG A 222 -17.45 2.78 -3.70
C ARG A 222 -17.81 2.49 -5.17
N GLY A 223 -17.45 1.29 -5.64
CA GLY A 223 -17.76 0.85 -7.00
C GLY A 223 -16.54 0.78 -7.92
N GLY A 224 -15.37 0.48 -7.36
CA GLY A 224 -14.12 0.33 -8.10
C GLY A 224 -13.37 1.64 -8.29
N THR A 225 -12.22 1.57 -8.95
CA THR A 225 -11.27 2.69 -9.09
C THR A 225 -11.92 3.95 -9.64
N GLU A 226 -12.60 3.88 -10.79
CA GLU A 226 -13.15 5.07 -11.46
C GLU A 226 -14.32 5.69 -10.69
N LYS A 227 -15.30 4.90 -10.27
CA LYS A 227 -16.48 5.43 -9.56
C LYS A 227 -16.11 5.96 -8.17
N SER A 228 -15.22 5.28 -7.47
CA SER A 228 -14.78 5.70 -6.14
C SER A 228 -14.06 7.04 -6.13
N GLU A 229 -13.51 7.48 -7.28
CA GLU A 229 -12.88 8.80 -7.42
C GLU A 229 -13.87 9.95 -7.54
N ILE A 230 -15.11 9.71 -7.96
CA ILE A 230 -16.06 10.78 -8.30
C ILE A 230 -17.37 10.73 -7.51
N ASP A 231 -17.78 9.56 -7.02
CA ASP A 231 -19.06 9.38 -6.34
C ASP A 231 -18.87 9.18 -4.82
N PRO A 232 -19.35 10.11 -3.98
CA PRO A 232 -19.37 9.92 -2.53
C PRO A 232 -20.39 8.87 -2.07
N THR A 233 -21.35 8.51 -2.92
CA THR A 233 -22.55 7.72 -2.63
C THR A 233 -23.50 8.41 -1.64
N PHE A 234 -24.72 7.91 -1.49
CA PHE A 234 -25.66 8.38 -0.46
C PHE A 234 -25.36 7.81 0.94
N VAL A 235 -24.44 6.84 1.04
CA VAL A 235 -24.09 6.17 2.29
C VAL A 235 -23.17 7.10 3.09
N LYS A 236 -23.67 7.64 4.21
CA LYS A 236 -22.99 8.71 4.98
C LYS A 236 -21.52 8.41 5.32
N ASN A 237 -21.20 7.19 5.74
CA ASN A 237 -19.83 6.79 6.08
C ASN A 237 -18.92 6.61 4.85
N PHE A 238 -19.48 6.33 3.67
CA PHE A 238 -18.72 6.31 2.41
C PHE A 238 -18.48 7.73 1.91
N ALA A 239 -19.49 8.61 2.02
CA ALA A 239 -19.36 10.02 1.68
C ALA A 239 -18.32 10.74 2.56
N ALA A 240 -18.31 10.47 3.87
CA ALA A 240 -17.31 11.00 4.79
C ALA A 240 -15.89 10.60 4.37
N LYS A 241 -15.67 9.31 4.06
CA LYS A 241 -14.39 8.78 3.57
C LYS A 241 -13.97 9.41 2.24
N PHE A 242 -14.88 9.52 1.28
CA PHE A 242 -14.64 10.23 0.02
C PHE A 242 -14.19 11.67 0.27
N ASN A 243 -14.86 12.39 1.16
CA ASN A 243 -14.50 13.78 1.49
C ASN A 243 -13.13 13.89 2.18
N ILE A 244 -12.73 12.89 2.97
CA ILE A 244 -11.39 12.80 3.56
C ILE A 244 -10.35 12.53 2.46
N GLU A 245 -10.61 11.61 1.52
CA GLU A 245 -9.72 11.35 0.39
C GLU A 245 -9.46 12.62 -0.42
N LYS A 246 -10.52 13.34 -0.81
CA LYS A 246 -10.37 14.59 -1.59
C LYS A 246 -9.62 15.67 -0.82
N HIS A 247 -9.81 15.73 0.50
CA HIS A 247 -9.04 16.63 1.35
C HIS A 247 -7.56 16.22 1.42
N LEU A 248 -7.25 14.93 1.59
CA LEU A 248 -5.90 14.39 1.58
C LEU A 248 -5.17 14.69 0.26
N GLN A 249 -5.82 14.40 -0.87
CA GLN A 249 -5.29 14.68 -2.20
C GLN A 249 -4.95 16.17 -2.37
N LYS A 250 -5.86 17.06 -1.97
CA LYS A 250 -5.67 18.51 -2.03
C LYS A 250 -4.50 18.96 -1.13
N MET A 251 -4.49 18.53 0.12
CA MET A 251 -3.49 18.94 1.11
C MET A 251 -2.09 18.43 0.75
N ALA A 252 -1.98 17.19 0.26
CA ALA A 252 -0.75 16.63 -0.26
C ALA A 252 -0.19 17.44 -1.44
N ALA A 253 -1.04 17.78 -2.42
CA ALA A 253 -0.64 18.56 -3.59
C ALA A 253 -0.12 19.97 -3.25
N THR A 254 -0.58 20.56 -2.15
CA THR A 254 -0.16 21.90 -1.70
C THR A 254 0.82 21.86 -0.53
N SER A 255 1.28 20.69 -0.12
CA SER A 255 2.15 20.55 1.05
C SER A 255 3.56 21.08 0.75
N PRO A 256 4.17 21.92 1.62
CA PRO A 256 5.50 22.46 1.39
C PRO A 256 6.60 21.38 1.24
N GLN A 257 6.42 20.25 1.92
CA GLN A 257 7.34 19.13 1.93
C GLN A 257 7.09 18.10 0.82
N GLY A 258 6.05 18.27 -0.02
CA GLY A 258 5.70 17.28 -1.04
C GLY A 258 5.20 15.95 -0.45
N MET A 259 4.40 16.01 0.62
CA MET A 259 3.77 14.85 1.24
C MET A 259 3.03 14.02 0.20
N THR A 260 3.32 12.72 0.16
CA THR A 260 2.65 11.75 -0.70
C THR A 260 1.59 10.97 0.07
N TYR A 261 0.73 10.24 -0.63
CA TYR A 261 -0.28 9.41 0.02
C TYR A 261 -0.51 8.06 -0.67
N SER A 262 -1.09 7.10 0.06
CA SER A 262 -1.72 5.91 -0.52
C SER A 262 -3.12 5.76 0.07
N ILE A 263 -4.14 5.67 -0.78
CA ILE A 263 -5.52 5.46 -0.35
C ILE A 263 -5.86 3.99 -0.54
N LEU A 264 -6.17 3.30 0.56
CA LEU A 264 -6.62 1.93 0.56
C LEU A 264 -8.15 1.92 0.64
N ARG A 265 -8.81 1.32 -0.35
CA ARG A 265 -10.26 1.19 -0.44
C ARG A 265 -10.65 -0.27 -0.24
N PRO A 266 -10.61 -0.78 0.99
CA PRO A 266 -11.04 -2.15 1.23
C PRO A 266 -12.54 -2.28 1.02
N VAL A 267 -12.95 -3.47 0.58
CA VAL A 267 -14.35 -3.90 0.52
C VAL A 267 -14.82 -4.40 1.89
N THR A 268 -15.90 -5.18 1.95
CA THR A 268 -16.42 -5.69 3.23
C THR A 268 -15.43 -6.66 3.90
N PHE A 269 -15.32 -6.62 5.22
CA PHE A 269 -14.34 -7.46 5.93
C PHE A 269 -14.89 -8.85 6.20
N PHE A 270 -14.08 -9.89 5.98
CA PHE A 270 -14.42 -11.24 6.44
C PHE A 270 -14.65 -11.26 7.96
N GLU A 271 -13.91 -10.47 8.73
CA GLU A 271 -14.02 -10.35 10.19
C GLU A 271 -15.35 -9.75 10.68
N ASN A 272 -16.27 -9.37 9.79
CA ASN A 272 -17.65 -9.08 10.17
C ASN A 272 -18.47 -10.35 10.42
N MET A 273 -17.97 -11.52 9.99
CA MET A 273 -18.56 -12.82 10.25
C MET A 273 -18.04 -13.40 11.57
N THR A 274 -18.85 -13.30 12.61
CA THR A 274 -18.57 -13.83 13.95
C THR A 274 -19.73 -14.67 14.48
N ALA A 275 -19.49 -15.46 15.53
CA ALA A 275 -20.52 -16.32 16.14
C ALA A 275 -21.54 -15.54 17.02
N ASP A 276 -21.25 -14.28 17.32
CA ASP A 276 -22.13 -13.40 18.10
C ASP A 276 -23.33 -12.90 17.28
N ILE A 277 -24.18 -12.09 17.91
CA ILE A 277 -25.41 -11.58 17.28
C ILE A 277 -25.13 -10.63 16.11
N HIS A 278 -24.01 -9.91 16.14
CA HIS A 278 -23.62 -8.98 15.07
C HIS A 278 -23.18 -9.76 13.84
N GLY A 279 -22.34 -10.77 14.00
CA GLY A 279 -21.90 -11.62 12.89
C GLY A 279 -23.02 -12.43 12.25
N LYS A 280 -23.90 -13.01 13.08
CA LYS A 280 -25.14 -13.66 12.62
C LYS A 280 -26.08 -12.68 11.90
N GLY A 281 -26.13 -11.43 12.35
CA GLY A 281 -26.88 -10.35 11.72
C GLY A 281 -26.32 -10.00 10.34
N PHE A 282 -25.00 -9.88 10.23
CA PHE A 282 -24.30 -9.63 8.96
C PHE A 282 -24.56 -10.73 7.94
N ALA A 283 -24.38 -12.00 8.34
CA ALA A 283 -24.66 -13.15 7.47
C ALA A 283 -26.12 -13.16 6.97
N ARG A 284 -27.07 -12.75 7.82
CA ARG A 284 -28.48 -12.63 7.42
C ARG A 284 -28.72 -11.50 6.43
N MET A 285 -28.11 -10.33 6.63
CA MET A 285 -28.26 -9.20 5.70
C MET A 285 -27.64 -9.51 4.33
N TRP A 286 -26.53 -10.25 4.31
CA TRP A 286 -25.93 -10.74 3.06
C TRP A 286 -26.84 -11.72 2.33
N GLU A 287 -27.48 -12.66 3.04
CA GLU A 287 -28.49 -13.56 2.45
C GLU A 287 -29.67 -12.78 1.84
N GLN A 288 -30.08 -11.68 2.49
CA GLN A 288 -31.17 -10.83 2.01
C GLN A 288 -30.85 -10.03 0.73
N MET A 289 -29.57 -9.95 0.31
CA MET A 289 -29.20 -9.39 -0.99
C MET A 289 -29.66 -10.27 -2.16
N GLY A 290 -30.09 -11.51 -1.86
CA GLY A 290 -30.55 -12.48 -2.84
C GLY A 290 -29.45 -13.47 -3.26
N PRO A 291 -29.83 -14.63 -3.82
CA PRO A 291 -28.91 -15.73 -4.08
C PRO A 291 -27.89 -15.45 -5.19
N ASN A 292 -28.14 -14.45 -6.04
CA ASN A 292 -27.32 -14.16 -7.23
C ASN A 292 -26.44 -12.92 -7.08
N LYS A 293 -26.55 -12.19 -5.96
CA LYS A 293 -25.77 -10.96 -5.75
C LYS A 293 -24.53 -11.30 -4.94
N ALA A 294 -23.36 -11.22 -5.59
CA ALA A 294 -22.10 -11.41 -4.93
C ALA A 294 -21.73 -10.19 -4.08
N LEU A 295 -20.98 -10.43 -3.00
CA LEU A 295 -20.37 -9.44 -2.15
C LEU A 295 -18.86 -9.63 -2.21
N GLN A 296 -18.14 -8.53 -2.39
CA GLN A 296 -16.68 -8.53 -2.35
C GLN A 296 -16.20 -8.42 -0.90
N LEU A 297 -15.25 -9.29 -0.54
CA LEU A 297 -14.72 -9.41 0.82
C LEU A 297 -13.19 -9.38 0.86
N ILE A 298 -12.63 -8.95 1.98
CA ILE A 298 -11.18 -8.87 2.24
C ILE A 298 -10.87 -9.17 3.70
N SER A 299 -9.71 -9.76 4.02
CA SER A 299 -9.26 -9.90 5.42
C SER A 299 -8.66 -8.61 5.94
N THR A 300 -8.92 -8.26 7.20
CA THR A 300 -8.20 -7.17 7.85
C THR A 300 -6.69 -7.41 7.97
N LYS A 301 -6.24 -8.68 7.99
CA LYS A 301 -4.80 -9.03 7.93
C LYS A 301 -4.18 -8.54 6.63
N ASP A 302 -4.88 -8.74 5.53
CA ASP A 302 -4.43 -8.37 4.19
C ASP A 302 -4.43 -6.86 3.98
N ILE A 303 -5.43 -6.16 4.51
CA ILE A 303 -5.40 -4.68 4.57
C ILE A 303 -4.14 -4.22 5.32
N GLY A 304 -3.82 -4.89 6.42
CA GLY A 304 -2.61 -4.65 7.20
C GLY A 304 -1.32 -4.82 6.40
N TYR A 305 -1.24 -5.94 5.66
CA TYR A 305 -0.13 -6.24 4.77
C TYR A 305 0.04 -5.18 3.68
N VAL A 306 -1.03 -4.83 2.95
CA VAL A 306 -0.95 -3.84 1.87
C VAL A 306 -0.57 -2.46 2.38
N ALA A 307 -1.11 -2.04 3.54
CA ALA A 307 -0.70 -0.78 4.17
C ALA A 307 0.77 -0.79 4.59
N ALA A 308 1.30 -1.91 5.08
CA ALA A 308 2.72 -2.03 5.37
C ALA A 308 3.56 -1.92 4.09
N GLN A 309 3.14 -2.55 2.98
CA GLN A 309 3.80 -2.41 1.68
C GLN A 309 3.83 -0.95 1.19
N ALA A 310 2.77 -0.18 1.43
CA ALA A 310 2.72 1.25 1.11
C ALA A 310 3.80 2.06 1.86
N PHE A 311 4.09 1.72 3.13
CA PHE A 311 5.16 2.37 3.88
C PHE A 311 6.58 1.87 3.55
N ILE A 312 6.72 0.59 3.21
CA ILE A 312 8.00 -0.03 2.85
C ILE A 312 8.45 0.46 1.46
N HIS A 313 7.51 0.51 0.51
CA HIS A 313 7.72 0.90 -0.89
C HIS A 313 6.92 2.16 -1.26
N PRO A 314 7.17 3.31 -0.60
CA PRO A 314 6.36 4.52 -0.78
C PRO A 314 6.41 5.03 -2.23
N ASP A 315 7.51 4.85 -2.95
CA ASP A 315 7.62 5.29 -4.35
C ASP A 315 6.71 4.50 -5.30
N LYS A 316 6.50 3.20 -5.03
CA LYS A 316 5.59 2.35 -5.80
C LYS A 316 4.13 2.71 -5.54
N TYR A 317 3.82 3.09 -4.30
CA TYR A 317 2.45 3.35 -3.85
C TYR A 317 2.16 4.85 -3.64
N ARG A 318 2.97 5.74 -4.20
CA ARG A 318 2.76 7.19 -4.07
C ARG A 318 1.58 7.68 -4.91
N ASN A 319 0.74 8.48 -4.28
CA ASN A 319 -0.40 9.19 -4.87
C ASN A 319 -1.37 8.27 -5.63
N VAL A 320 -1.50 7.02 -5.20
CA VAL A 320 -2.46 6.06 -5.75
C VAL A 320 -3.61 5.81 -4.80
N ALA A 321 -4.76 5.46 -5.37
CA ALA A 321 -5.87 4.87 -4.65
C ALA A 321 -6.15 3.49 -5.21
N MET A 322 -6.30 2.49 -4.34
CA MET A 322 -6.46 1.09 -4.75
C MET A 322 -7.61 0.43 -4.01
N THR A 323 -8.44 -0.30 -4.74
CA THR A 323 -9.45 -1.19 -4.18
C THR A 323 -8.81 -2.47 -3.71
N LEU A 324 -9.12 -2.91 -2.48
CA LEU A 324 -8.59 -4.15 -1.91
C LEU A 324 -9.72 -5.17 -1.76
N VAL A 325 -9.63 -6.24 -2.54
CA VAL A 325 -10.56 -7.37 -2.51
C VAL A 325 -9.78 -8.69 -2.51
N GLY A 326 -10.14 -9.59 -1.60
CA GLY A 326 -9.54 -10.93 -1.49
C GLY A 326 -10.40 -12.00 -2.14
N ASP A 327 -11.72 -11.84 -2.12
CA ASP A 327 -12.67 -12.77 -2.71
C ASP A 327 -14.01 -12.09 -3.08
N GLU A 328 -14.81 -12.73 -3.92
CA GLU A 328 -16.14 -12.28 -4.32
C GLU A 328 -17.08 -13.48 -4.37
N LEU A 329 -18.09 -13.48 -3.49
CA LEU A 329 -18.98 -14.63 -3.30
C LEU A 329 -20.43 -14.19 -3.12
N THR A 330 -21.36 -14.99 -3.60
CA THR A 330 -22.74 -14.94 -3.11
C THR A 330 -22.83 -15.56 -1.71
N GLN A 331 -23.87 -15.21 -0.96
CA GLN A 331 -24.06 -15.79 0.37
C GLN A 331 -24.23 -17.33 0.33
N PRO A 332 -24.97 -17.93 -0.62
CA PRO A 332 -25.05 -19.39 -0.74
C PRO A 332 -23.70 -20.07 -1.00
N GLU A 333 -22.87 -19.51 -1.88
CA GLU A 333 -21.52 -20.04 -2.14
C GLU A 333 -20.64 -20.00 -0.88
N ALA A 334 -20.67 -18.88 -0.16
CA ALA A 334 -19.99 -18.76 1.13
C ALA A 334 -20.55 -19.75 2.16
N GLY A 335 -21.86 -20.02 2.15
CA GLY A 335 -22.51 -21.03 2.98
C GLY A 335 -21.99 -22.45 2.76
N VAL A 336 -21.77 -22.83 1.49
CA VAL A 336 -21.20 -24.12 1.11
C VAL A 336 -19.75 -24.23 1.61
N ILE A 337 -18.90 -23.23 1.32
CA ILE A 337 -17.50 -23.22 1.76
C ILE A 337 -17.42 -23.27 3.29
N PHE A 338 -18.27 -22.52 3.99
CA PHE A 338 -18.32 -22.49 5.44
C PHE A 338 -18.64 -23.88 6.01
N GLN A 339 -19.67 -24.56 5.48
CA GLN A 339 -20.06 -25.90 5.91
C GLN A 339 -18.96 -26.94 5.64
N GLU A 340 -18.27 -26.84 4.49
CA GLU A 340 -17.15 -27.73 4.15
C GLU A 340 -15.96 -27.55 5.08
N VAL A 341 -15.61 -26.30 5.43
CA VAL A 341 -14.43 -26.01 6.26
C VAL A 341 -14.70 -26.27 7.74
N LEU A 342 -15.89 -25.94 8.25
CA LEU A 342 -16.19 -25.94 9.68
C LEU A 342 -17.10 -27.09 10.13
N GLY A 343 -17.73 -27.81 9.21
CA GLY A 343 -18.59 -28.95 9.50
C GLY A 343 -19.99 -28.60 10.04
N PHE A 344 -20.35 -27.32 10.10
CA PHE A 344 -21.69 -26.86 10.49
C PHE A 344 -22.12 -25.64 9.65
N SER A 345 -23.43 -25.36 9.62
CA SER A 345 -23.97 -24.33 8.72
C SER A 345 -23.72 -22.92 9.25
N MET A 346 -23.52 -21.97 8.33
CA MET A 346 -23.27 -20.57 8.66
C MET A 346 -24.36 -20.01 9.59
N PRO A 347 -24.01 -19.59 10.83
CA PRO A 347 -25.00 -19.08 11.76
C PRO A 347 -25.61 -17.76 11.28
N MET A 348 -26.95 -17.67 11.31
CA MET A 348 -27.70 -16.46 10.93
C MET A 348 -28.77 -16.15 11.98
N VAL A 349 -29.13 -14.86 12.11
CA VAL A 349 -30.30 -14.47 12.91
C VAL A 349 -31.60 -14.82 12.17
N PRO A 350 -32.72 -15.06 12.89
CA PRO A 350 -34.03 -15.26 12.27
C PRO A 350 -34.45 -14.11 11.35
N CYS A 351 -35.12 -14.43 10.24
CA CYS A 351 -35.54 -13.47 9.20
C CYS A 351 -36.24 -12.21 9.72
N PRO A 352 -37.24 -12.30 10.61
CA PRO A 352 -37.96 -11.12 11.09
C PRO A 352 -37.05 -10.11 11.81
N ILE A 353 -35.98 -10.60 12.46
CA ILE A 353 -35.03 -9.78 13.20
C ILE A 353 -34.06 -9.08 12.24
N GLY A 354 -33.57 -9.79 11.21
CA GLY A 354 -32.71 -9.18 10.17
C GLY A 354 -33.41 -8.06 9.41
N SER A 355 -34.66 -8.30 8.97
CA SER A 355 -35.47 -7.29 8.28
C SER A 355 -35.79 -6.08 9.18
N ALA A 356 -36.04 -6.29 10.47
CA ALA A 356 -36.23 -5.21 11.43
C ALA A 356 -34.95 -4.37 11.58
N VAL A 357 -33.76 -4.98 11.70
CA VAL A 357 -32.50 -4.23 11.79
C VAL A 357 -32.25 -3.39 10.53
N LYS A 358 -32.48 -3.92 9.33
CA LYS A 358 -32.38 -3.17 8.06
C LYS A 358 -33.35 -1.99 8.02
N PHE A 359 -34.56 -2.16 8.56
CA PHE A 359 -35.60 -1.13 8.59
C PHE A 359 -35.37 -0.04 9.66
N PHE A 360 -34.93 -0.41 10.86
CA PHE A 360 -34.70 0.51 11.98
C PHE A 360 -33.33 1.21 11.92
N LYS A 361 -32.37 0.68 11.16
CA LYS A 361 -31.06 1.30 10.90
C LYS A 361 -30.92 1.84 9.48
N LYS A 362 -32.02 2.37 8.90
CA LYS A 362 -32.02 2.97 7.55
C LYS A 362 -30.86 3.96 7.38
N ASP A 363 -30.66 4.89 8.30
CA ASP A 363 -29.58 5.91 8.24
C ASP A 363 -28.14 5.42 8.44
N THR A 364 -27.89 4.11 8.54
CA THR A 364 -26.54 3.56 8.77
C THR A 364 -26.31 2.28 7.95
N VAL A 365 -26.46 1.11 8.56
CA VAL A 365 -26.18 -0.19 7.94
C VAL A 365 -27.22 -0.52 6.86
N GLY A 366 -28.46 -0.04 6.99
CA GLY A 366 -29.51 -0.27 6.00
C GLY A 366 -29.20 0.37 4.64
N ASP A 367 -28.73 1.61 4.63
CA ASP A 367 -28.32 2.31 3.42
C ASP A 367 -27.09 1.67 2.76
N MET A 368 -26.15 1.16 3.55
CA MET A 368 -24.98 0.44 3.02
C MET A 368 -25.40 -0.84 2.26
N PHE A 369 -26.29 -1.66 2.84
CA PHE A 369 -26.77 -2.87 2.15
C PHE A 369 -27.67 -2.55 0.95
N ARG A 370 -28.46 -1.48 1.00
CA ARG A 370 -29.20 -0.97 -0.16
C ARG A 370 -28.24 -0.57 -1.28
N TRP A 371 -27.15 0.11 -0.94
CA TRP A 371 -26.12 0.48 -1.90
C TRP A 371 -25.40 -0.76 -2.47
N PHE A 372 -25.17 -1.81 -1.67
CA PHE A 372 -24.65 -3.08 -2.18
C PHE A 372 -25.59 -3.74 -3.19
N GLU A 373 -26.90 -3.70 -2.94
CA GLU A 373 -27.92 -4.24 -3.83
C GLU A 373 -27.95 -3.47 -5.17
N GLU A 374 -27.98 -2.14 -5.12
CA GLU A 374 -28.13 -1.26 -6.29
C GLU A 374 -26.84 -1.09 -7.10
N ASN A 375 -25.68 -1.00 -6.44
CA ASN A 375 -24.40 -0.69 -7.06
C ASN A 375 -23.39 -1.81 -6.76
N GLY A 376 -22.99 -1.94 -5.50
CA GLY A 376 -21.92 -2.83 -5.07
C GLY A 376 -20.52 -2.27 -5.28
N TYR A 377 -19.54 -2.98 -4.73
CA TYR A 377 -18.13 -2.70 -4.94
C TYR A 377 -17.69 -2.97 -6.39
N GLY A 378 -16.50 -2.52 -6.76
CA GLY A 378 -15.95 -2.72 -8.12
C GLY A 378 -14.47 -3.09 -8.13
N GLY A 379 -14.01 -3.89 -7.16
CA GLY A 379 -12.66 -4.41 -7.12
C GLY A 379 -12.43 -5.54 -8.12
N ASP A 380 -11.19 -5.72 -8.56
CA ASP A 380 -10.77 -6.85 -9.38
C ASP A 380 -9.93 -7.82 -8.52
N VAL A 381 -10.52 -8.99 -8.21
CA VAL A 381 -9.88 -10.04 -7.39
C VAL A 381 -8.60 -10.56 -8.04
N VAL A 382 -8.61 -10.75 -9.36
CA VAL A 382 -7.46 -11.29 -10.11
C VAL A 382 -6.33 -10.27 -10.11
N GLN A 383 -6.64 -9.00 -10.35
CA GLN A 383 -5.65 -7.93 -10.27
C GLN A 383 -5.07 -7.78 -8.86
N CYS A 384 -5.92 -7.81 -7.83
CA CYS A 384 -5.47 -7.73 -6.43
C CYS A 384 -4.52 -8.87 -6.08
N ARG A 385 -4.84 -10.12 -6.46
CA ARG A 385 -3.95 -11.27 -6.21
C ARG A 385 -2.68 -11.22 -7.07
N LYS A 386 -2.73 -10.67 -8.28
CA LYS A 386 -1.53 -10.50 -9.10
C LYS A 386 -0.55 -9.52 -8.45
N GLU A 387 -1.06 -8.42 -7.91
CA GLU A 387 -0.26 -7.41 -7.21
C GLU A 387 0.18 -7.89 -5.82
N PHE A 388 -0.69 -8.63 -5.12
CA PHE A 388 -0.48 -9.15 -3.77
C PHE A 388 -0.79 -10.65 -3.71
N PRO A 389 0.14 -11.55 -4.09
CA PRO A 389 -0.11 -12.99 -4.21
C PRO A 389 -0.56 -13.70 -2.93
N GLY A 390 -0.34 -13.10 -1.76
CA GLY A 390 -0.70 -13.65 -0.45
C GLY A 390 -2.08 -13.28 0.07
N LEU A 391 -2.92 -12.55 -0.70
CA LEU A 391 -4.27 -12.20 -0.26
C LEU A 391 -5.11 -13.45 -0.02
N MET A 392 -5.80 -13.49 1.13
CA MET A 392 -6.64 -14.60 1.52
C MET A 392 -7.93 -14.62 0.70
N ASP A 393 -8.25 -15.79 0.16
CA ASP A 393 -9.63 -16.10 -0.22
C ASP A 393 -10.45 -16.46 1.03
N TYR A 394 -11.76 -16.63 0.85
CA TYR A 394 -12.66 -16.89 1.96
C TYR A 394 -12.35 -18.20 2.70
N ARG A 395 -11.96 -19.25 1.97
CA ARG A 395 -11.59 -20.55 2.55
C ARG A 395 -10.34 -20.42 3.42
N THR A 396 -9.30 -19.79 2.91
CA THR A 396 -8.03 -19.56 3.59
C THR A 396 -8.26 -18.75 4.86
N TRP A 397 -9.06 -17.68 4.76
CA TRP A 397 -9.44 -16.88 5.93
C TRP A 397 -10.20 -17.70 6.98
N LEU A 398 -11.14 -18.56 6.57
CA LEU A 398 -11.90 -19.40 7.50
C LEU A 398 -10.97 -20.31 8.32
N VAL A 399 -10.02 -20.95 7.66
CA VAL A 399 -9.04 -21.85 8.29
C VAL A 399 -8.08 -21.06 9.18
N GLU A 400 -7.45 -20.02 8.65
CA GLU A 400 -6.31 -19.39 9.31
C GLU A 400 -6.69 -18.32 10.33
N ARG A 401 -7.81 -17.62 10.13
CA ARG A 401 -8.11 -16.38 10.87
C ARG A 401 -9.48 -16.30 11.50
N SER A 402 -10.49 -17.02 11.01
CA SER A 402 -11.85 -16.86 11.52
C SER A 402 -11.96 -17.14 13.02
N SER A 403 -12.86 -16.44 13.69
CA SER A 403 -13.15 -16.66 15.11
C SER A 403 -13.97 -17.93 15.38
N PHE A 404 -14.41 -18.64 14.33
CA PHE A 404 -15.18 -19.87 14.45
C PHE A 404 -14.29 -21.08 14.76
N VAL A 405 -13.00 -20.99 14.43
CA VAL A 405 -11.99 -22.01 14.76
C VAL A 405 -11.32 -21.62 16.07
N GLN A 406 -11.45 -22.47 17.10
CA GLN A 406 -10.64 -22.34 18.30
C GLN A 406 -9.21 -22.77 17.97
N ARG A 407 -8.26 -21.86 18.14
CA ARG A 407 -6.83 -22.14 17.97
C ARG A 407 -6.19 -22.32 19.35
N PRO A 408 -5.32 -23.33 19.52
CA PRO A 408 -4.65 -23.62 20.78
C PRO A 408 -3.76 -22.46 21.26
#